data_AF-A0A958S5R5-F1
#
_entry.id   AF-A0A958S5R5-F1
#
_cell.length_a   1.000
_cell.length_b   1.000
_cell.length_c   1.000
_cell.angle_alpha   90.00
_cell.angle_beta   90.00
_cell.angle_gamma   90.00
#
_symmetry.space_group_name_H-M   'P 1'
#
loop_
_entity.id
_entity.type
_entity.pdbx_description
1 polymer ?
#
loop_
_entity_poly.entity_id
_entity_poly.type
_entity_poly.pdbx_seq_one_letter_code
_entity_poly.pdbx_strand_id
1 'polypeptide(L)'
;MTSAIYWRHCLICTLFLSRFASADIFAFSNMNGFEACLRNTHLVETTATKTGSQKKYLNKIDIQERCFQKALEHLKGEKNASTIKQWVQKAFSNSDRANAIDLIGLQVARDNKTCNDSDTYDVFLRILSGPSSKDPLSLYQRARSAIHTCLKNAQFKSDFLEEQNSTKGSYQYTNVCEILKSEGLIKKCS
;
A
#
# COMPACT_ATOMS: atom_id res chain seq x y z
N MET A 1 13.74 6.24 -76.95
CA MET A 1 14.94 5.47 -76.58
C MET A 1 15.22 5.77 -75.11
N THR A 2 14.50 5.13 -74.18
CA THR A 2 14.77 3.84 -73.49
C THR A 2 15.78 3.93 -72.34
N SER A 3 15.31 3.52 -71.16
CA SER A 3 16.04 3.04 -69.96
C SER A 3 16.50 4.12 -68.96
N ALA A 4 16.31 4.02 -67.63
CA ALA A 4 15.97 2.89 -66.77
C ALA A 4 15.28 3.33 -65.46
N ILE A 5 14.41 2.45 -64.96
CA ILE A 5 13.79 2.44 -63.62
C ILE A 5 14.59 1.44 -62.76
N TYR A 6 14.62 1.67 -61.43
CA TYR A 6 14.60 0.69 -60.31
C TYR A 6 15.68 0.85 -59.21
N TRP A 7 15.18 1.26 -58.03
CA TRP A 7 15.36 0.64 -56.70
C TRP A 7 16.66 0.80 -55.89
N ARG A 8 16.49 1.40 -54.69
CA ARG A 8 16.98 1.00 -53.35
C ARG A 8 16.49 2.06 -52.34
N HIS A 9 15.32 1.91 -51.70
CA HIS A 9 15.08 1.19 -50.43
C HIS A 9 16.24 1.20 -49.43
N CYS A 10 15.91 1.67 -48.22
CA CYS A 10 16.48 1.34 -46.92
C CYS A 10 17.64 2.20 -46.39
N LEU A 11 17.32 3.22 -45.59
CA LEU A 11 18.01 3.52 -44.32
C LEU A 11 17.18 4.51 -43.47
N ILE A 12 15.94 4.11 -43.15
CA ILE A 12 15.24 4.55 -41.94
C ILE A 12 15.61 3.51 -40.88
N CYS A 13 16.63 3.81 -40.08
CA CYS A 13 17.12 3.10 -38.88
C CYS A 13 18.53 3.70 -38.67
N THR A 14 18.97 4.27 -37.56
CA THR A 14 18.67 4.04 -36.16
C THR A 14 19.43 5.14 -35.42
N LEU A 15 18.79 6.28 -35.15
CA LEU A 15 19.25 7.23 -34.15
C LEU A 15 18.09 7.74 -33.29
N PHE A 16 17.13 6.86 -33.00
CA PHE A 16 16.55 6.85 -31.66
C PHE A 16 17.58 6.18 -30.76
N LEU A 17 18.64 6.92 -30.44
CA LEU A 17 19.46 6.67 -29.27
C LEU A 17 18.49 6.63 -28.11
N SER A 18 18.26 5.41 -27.63
CA SER A 18 17.41 5.07 -26.52
C SER A 18 17.88 5.85 -25.29
N ARG A 19 17.38 7.08 -25.13
CA ARG A 19 17.15 7.68 -23.83
C ARG A 19 16.05 6.87 -23.18
N PHE A 20 16.37 5.65 -22.74
CA PHE A 20 15.77 5.13 -21.53
C PHE A 20 16.28 6.02 -20.40
N ALA A 21 15.72 7.24 -20.32
CA ALA A 21 15.56 7.85 -19.02
C ALA A 21 14.86 6.76 -18.21
N SER A 22 15.51 6.21 -17.19
CA SER A 22 14.91 5.27 -16.26
C SER A 22 13.58 5.89 -15.84
N ALA A 23 12.47 5.40 -16.41
CA ALA A 23 11.16 5.96 -16.14
C ALA A 23 10.99 5.88 -14.62
N ASP A 24 10.74 7.03 -13.99
CA ASP A 24 10.55 7.07 -12.54
C ASP A 24 9.36 6.17 -12.21
N ILE A 25 9.65 4.98 -11.71
CA ILE A 25 8.65 3.97 -11.46
C ILE A 25 7.67 4.37 -10.36
N PHE A 26 8.02 5.40 -9.58
CA PHE A 26 7.16 5.99 -8.56
C PHE A 26 6.19 7.02 -9.16
N ALA A 27 6.40 7.49 -10.40
CA ALA A 27 5.57 8.50 -11.07
C ALA A 27 4.37 7.91 -11.83
N PHE A 28 3.74 6.85 -11.31
CA PHE A 28 2.54 6.29 -11.91
C PHE A 28 1.29 7.12 -11.59
N SER A 29 0.30 7.07 -12.49
CA SER A 29 -1.00 7.76 -12.34
C SER A 29 -2.20 6.81 -12.49
N ASN A 30 -1.96 5.50 -12.48
CA ASN A 30 -2.99 4.50 -12.65
C ASN A 30 -2.60 3.17 -11.98
N MET A 31 -3.57 2.25 -11.91
CA MET A 31 -3.43 0.96 -11.24
C MET A 31 -2.37 0.05 -11.89
N ASN A 32 -2.19 0.12 -13.22
CA ASN A 32 -1.17 -0.69 -13.90
C ASN A 32 0.25 -0.24 -13.52
N GLY A 33 0.47 1.06 -13.42
CA GLY A 33 1.74 1.61 -12.94
C GLY A 33 1.99 1.29 -11.46
N PHE A 34 0.95 1.30 -10.63
CA PHE A 34 1.06 0.85 -9.24
C PHE A 34 1.46 -0.63 -9.13
N GLU A 35 0.81 -1.50 -9.90
CA GLU A 35 1.16 -2.92 -9.99
C GLU A 35 2.60 -3.13 -10.46
N ALA A 36 3.02 -2.40 -11.50
CA ALA A 36 4.39 -2.43 -11.98
C ALA A 36 5.38 -2.00 -10.89
N CYS A 37 5.06 -0.93 -10.13
CA CYS A 37 5.86 -0.46 -9.02
C CYS A 37 6.05 -1.55 -7.95
N LEU A 38 4.95 -2.20 -7.50
CA LEU A 38 5.00 -3.23 -6.46
C LEU A 38 5.80 -4.48 -6.83
N ARG A 39 5.90 -4.78 -8.12
CA ARG A 39 6.64 -5.95 -8.64
C ARG A 39 8.15 -5.75 -8.66
N ASN A 40 8.64 -4.52 -8.46
CA ASN A 40 10.07 -4.27 -8.48
C ASN A 40 10.73 -4.74 -7.19
N THR A 41 11.84 -5.46 -7.34
CA THR A 41 12.58 -6.06 -6.22
C THR A 41 13.84 -5.28 -5.87
N HIS A 42 14.37 -4.51 -6.82
CA HIS A 42 15.57 -3.69 -6.66
C HIS A 42 15.54 -2.52 -7.65
N LEU A 43 16.03 -1.36 -7.21
CA LEU A 43 16.20 -0.18 -8.04
C LEU A 43 17.48 0.55 -7.64
N VAL A 44 18.10 1.24 -8.60
CA VAL A 44 19.21 2.16 -8.34
C VAL A 44 18.73 3.57 -8.64
N GLU A 45 18.49 4.34 -7.59
CA GLU A 45 18.14 5.74 -7.67
C GLU A 45 19.43 6.55 -7.87
N THR A 46 19.50 7.35 -8.92
CA THR A 46 20.64 8.24 -9.17
C THR A 46 20.21 9.68 -8.94
N THR A 47 20.75 10.30 -7.90
CA THR A 47 20.46 11.70 -7.54
C THR A 47 21.63 12.58 -7.96
N ALA A 48 21.37 13.59 -8.78
CA ALA A 48 22.37 14.60 -9.10
C ALA A 48 22.67 15.45 -7.84
N THR A 49 23.95 15.63 -7.55
CA THR A 49 24.44 16.48 -6.46
C THR A 49 25.31 17.60 -7.02
N LYS A 50 25.61 18.61 -6.20
CA LYS A 50 26.49 19.73 -6.61
C LYS A 50 27.89 19.27 -7.05
N THR A 51 28.33 18.08 -6.63
CA THR A 51 29.66 17.52 -6.89
C THR A 51 29.66 16.29 -7.80
N GLY A 52 28.49 15.88 -8.35
CA GLY A 52 28.39 14.72 -9.23
C GLY A 52 27.04 14.02 -9.15
N SER A 53 27.05 12.69 -9.06
CA SER A 53 25.84 11.89 -8.89
C SER A 53 26.02 10.88 -7.77
N GLN A 54 25.04 10.77 -6.89
CA GLN A 54 24.98 9.74 -5.86
C GLN A 54 24.03 8.62 -6.31
N LYS A 55 24.48 7.38 -6.20
CA LYS A 55 23.63 6.21 -6.44
C LYS A 55 23.17 5.63 -5.10
N LYS A 56 21.87 5.41 -4.94
CA LYS A 56 21.26 4.72 -3.81
C LYS A 56 20.58 3.45 -4.29
N TYR A 57 20.95 2.33 -3.70
CA TYR A 57 20.27 1.07 -3.92
C TYR A 57 19.02 1.03 -3.04
N LEU A 58 17.87 0.75 -3.65
CA LEU A 58 16.60 0.56 -2.97
C LEU A 58 16.27 -0.93 -3.00
N ASN A 59 15.97 -1.50 -1.84
CA ASN A 59 15.51 -2.87 -1.73
C ASN A 59 13.98 -2.93 -1.93
N LYS A 60 13.43 -4.14 -2.01
CA LYS A 60 11.99 -4.37 -2.18
C LYS A 60 11.12 -3.62 -1.16
N ILE A 61 11.53 -3.54 0.11
CA ILE A 61 10.77 -2.88 1.17
C ILE A 61 10.71 -1.38 0.92
N ASP A 62 11.87 -0.76 0.64
CA ASP A 62 11.97 0.68 0.33
C ASP A 62 11.10 1.06 -0.88
N ILE A 63 11.09 0.19 -1.90
CA ILE A 63 10.31 0.36 -3.12
C ILE A 63 8.83 0.29 -2.82
N GLN A 64 8.39 -0.77 -2.12
CA GLN A 64 6.98 -0.97 -1.81
C GLN A 64 6.42 0.18 -0.96
N GLU A 65 7.16 0.65 0.06
CA GLU A 65 6.76 1.80 0.86
C GLU A 65 6.48 3.04 0.00
N ARG A 66 7.40 3.36 -0.92
CA ARG A 66 7.23 4.48 -1.86
C ARG A 66 6.06 4.26 -2.82
N CYS A 67 5.86 3.03 -3.33
CA CYS A 67 4.71 2.70 -4.16
C CYS A 67 3.38 2.94 -3.41
N PHE A 68 3.29 2.52 -2.15
CA PHE A 68 2.10 2.77 -1.33
C PHE A 68 1.89 4.26 -1.06
N GLN A 69 2.95 5.01 -0.74
CA GLN A 69 2.84 6.45 -0.56
C GLN A 69 2.31 7.15 -1.81
N LYS A 70 2.82 6.80 -2.99
CA LYS A 70 2.36 7.37 -4.28
C LYS A 70 0.93 6.97 -4.61
N ALA A 71 0.53 5.74 -4.29
CA ALA A 71 -0.85 5.30 -4.41
C ALA A 71 -1.79 6.13 -3.52
N LEU A 72 -1.41 6.39 -2.27
CA LEU A 72 -2.19 7.23 -1.35
C LEU A 72 -2.28 8.68 -1.82
N GLU A 73 -1.18 9.25 -2.30
CA GLU A 73 -1.17 10.59 -2.89
C GLU A 73 -2.13 10.68 -4.09
N HIS A 74 -2.10 9.67 -4.97
CA HIS A 74 -2.99 9.58 -6.11
C HIS A 74 -4.47 9.44 -5.70
N LEU A 75 -4.76 8.65 -4.66
CA LEU A 75 -6.12 8.37 -4.20
C LEU A 75 -6.67 9.39 -3.18
N LYS A 76 -5.89 10.38 -2.74
CA LYS A 76 -6.27 11.32 -1.67
C LYS A 76 -7.61 12.05 -1.92
N GLY A 77 -7.90 12.36 -3.19
CA GLY A 77 -9.14 13.00 -3.62
C GLY A 77 -10.22 12.04 -4.14
N GLU A 78 -9.93 10.74 -4.21
CA GLU A 78 -10.87 9.75 -4.72
C GLU A 78 -12.05 9.57 -3.75
N LYS A 79 -13.26 9.58 -4.32
CA LYS A 79 -14.52 9.43 -3.58
C LYS A 79 -15.16 8.06 -3.84
N ASN A 80 -14.81 7.41 -4.94
CA ASN A 80 -15.34 6.11 -5.29
C ASN A 80 -14.64 5.00 -4.49
N ALA A 81 -15.35 4.45 -3.50
CA ALA A 81 -14.87 3.33 -2.69
C ALA A 81 -14.53 2.08 -3.51
N SER A 82 -15.21 1.85 -4.65
CA SER A 82 -14.91 0.73 -5.55
C SER A 82 -13.53 0.88 -6.18
N THR A 83 -13.15 2.10 -6.59
CA THR A 83 -11.80 2.39 -7.09
C THR A 83 -10.78 2.05 -6.02
N ILE A 84 -10.93 2.57 -4.79
CA ILE A 84 -9.97 2.30 -3.70
C ILE A 84 -9.89 0.79 -3.40
N LYS A 85 -11.03 0.08 -3.40
CA LYS A 85 -11.07 -1.38 -3.21
C LYS A 85 -10.24 -2.12 -4.25
N GLN A 86 -10.28 -1.71 -5.53
CA GLN A 86 -9.44 -2.33 -6.57
C GLN A 86 -7.95 -2.14 -6.31
N TRP A 87 -7.54 -0.97 -5.78
CA TRP A 87 -6.15 -0.72 -5.39
C TRP A 87 -5.72 -1.58 -4.19
N VAL A 88 -6.59 -1.76 -3.20
CA VAL A 88 -6.36 -2.68 -2.06
C VAL A 88 -6.19 -4.12 -2.56
N GLN A 89 -7.09 -4.59 -3.42
CA GLN A 89 -7.00 -5.94 -4.01
C GLN A 89 -5.72 -6.12 -4.82
N LYS A 90 -5.30 -5.08 -5.55
CA LYS A 90 -4.06 -5.09 -6.30
C LYS A 90 -2.83 -5.16 -5.38
N ALA A 91 -2.85 -4.43 -4.28
CA ALA A 91 -1.82 -4.50 -3.25
C ALA A 91 -1.72 -5.90 -2.65
N PHE A 92 -2.85 -6.49 -2.24
CA PHE A 92 -2.89 -7.86 -1.71
C PHE A 92 -2.31 -8.92 -2.66
N SER A 93 -2.42 -8.68 -3.97
CA SER A 93 -1.92 -9.59 -4.99
C SER A 93 -0.41 -9.45 -5.24
N ASN A 94 0.24 -8.36 -4.79
CA ASN A 94 1.63 -8.04 -5.15
C ASN A 94 2.54 -7.71 -3.95
N SER A 95 2.01 -7.60 -2.73
CA SER A 95 2.78 -7.35 -1.50
C SER A 95 2.26 -8.16 -0.31
N ASP A 96 2.97 -8.08 0.82
CA ASP A 96 2.35 -8.48 2.10
C ASP A 96 1.08 -7.64 2.31
N ARG A 97 -0.02 -8.30 2.73
CA ARG A 97 -1.31 -7.64 2.91
C ARG A 97 -1.27 -6.55 3.98
N ALA A 98 -0.43 -6.71 5.01
CA ALA A 98 -0.27 -5.71 6.06
C ALA A 98 0.26 -4.37 5.52
N ASN A 99 1.03 -4.38 4.43
CA ASN A 99 1.54 -3.14 3.82
C ASN A 99 0.43 -2.28 3.19
N ALA A 100 -0.73 -2.87 2.89
CA ALA A 100 -1.88 -2.15 2.36
C ALA A 100 -2.72 -1.42 3.43
N ILE A 101 -2.25 -1.38 4.69
CA ILE A 101 -3.05 -0.84 5.82
C ILE A 101 -3.53 0.60 5.61
N ASP A 102 -2.74 1.46 4.96
CA ASP A 102 -3.16 2.83 4.69
C ASP A 102 -4.22 2.91 3.58
N LEU A 103 -4.15 2.03 2.58
CA LEU A 103 -5.18 1.93 1.54
C LEU A 103 -6.49 1.41 2.13
N ILE A 104 -6.40 0.43 3.04
CA ILE A 104 -7.54 -0.05 3.83
C ILE A 104 -8.10 1.09 4.68
N GLY A 105 -7.25 1.83 5.38
CA GLY A 105 -7.62 3.01 6.17
C GLY A 105 -8.38 4.05 5.35
N LEU A 106 -7.91 4.32 4.13
CA LEU A 106 -8.61 5.18 3.17
C LEU A 106 -9.96 4.58 2.74
N GLN A 107 -10.02 3.28 2.48
CA GLN A 107 -11.25 2.60 2.07
C GLN A 107 -12.32 2.63 3.17
N VAL A 108 -11.97 2.30 4.42
CA VAL A 108 -12.91 2.32 5.56
C VAL A 108 -13.42 3.73 5.88
N ALA A 109 -12.59 4.75 5.65
CA ALA A 109 -12.99 6.15 5.77
C ALA A 109 -13.98 6.62 4.69
N ARG A 110 -14.18 5.83 3.62
CA ARG A 110 -15.10 6.13 2.51
C ARG A 110 -16.33 5.23 2.52
N ASP A 111 -16.17 3.97 2.91
CA ASP A 111 -17.24 2.99 3.00
C ASP A 111 -17.12 2.15 4.28
N ASN A 112 -18.00 2.46 5.24
CA ASN A 112 -18.04 1.77 6.53
C ASN A 112 -18.40 0.28 6.43
N LYS A 113 -18.96 -0.19 5.30
CA LYS A 113 -19.18 -1.62 5.07
C LYS A 113 -17.88 -2.39 4.92
N THR A 114 -16.80 -1.73 4.49
CA THR A 114 -15.46 -2.32 4.38
C THR A 114 -14.94 -2.85 5.71
N CYS A 115 -15.37 -2.27 6.83
CA CYS A 115 -14.97 -2.76 8.15
C CYS A 115 -15.36 -4.22 8.39
N ASN A 116 -16.44 -4.69 7.76
CA ASN A 116 -16.94 -6.07 7.89
C ASN A 116 -16.42 -6.99 6.76
N ASP A 117 -15.46 -6.53 5.94
CA ASP A 117 -14.81 -7.34 4.91
C ASP A 117 -13.75 -8.24 5.54
N SER A 118 -13.81 -9.55 5.24
CA SER A 118 -12.94 -10.54 5.88
C SER A 118 -11.45 -10.27 5.64
N ASP A 119 -11.07 -9.86 4.42
CA ASP A 119 -9.66 -9.58 4.13
C ASP A 119 -9.16 -8.35 4.93
N THR A 120 -10.03 -7.35 5.12
CA THR A 120 -9.73 -6.18 5.94
C THR A 120 -9.55 -6.57 7.40
N TYR A 121 -10.47 -7.37 7.94
CA TYR A 121 -10.43 -7.86 9.31
C TYR A 121 -9.16 -8.69 9.59
N ASP A 122 -8.83 -9.61 8.68
CA ASP A 122 -7.63 -10.45 8.78
C ASP A 122 -6.34 -9.63 8.80
N VAL A 123 -6.27 -8.55 8.01
CA VAL A 123 -5.13 -7.62 8.04
C VAL A 123 -5.01 -6.94 9.39
N PHE A 124 -6.11 -6.49 9.99
CA PHE A 124 -6.09 -5.91 11.33
C PHE A 124 -5.57 -6.94 12.35
N LEU A 125 -6.13 -8.15 12.38
CA LEU A 125 -5.69 -9.19 13.33
C LEU A 125 -4.22 -9.58 13.15
N ARG A 126 -3.75 -9.71 11.90
CA ARG A 126 -2.34 -9.99 11.58
C ARG A 126 -1.42 -8.90 12.14
N ILE A 127 -1.78 -7.63 12.00
CA ILE A 127 -0.99 -6.52 12.55
C ILE A 127 -1.04 -6.51 14.08
N LEU A 128 -2.22 -6.74 14.68
CA LEU A 128 -2.38 -6.79 16.14
C LEU A 128 -1.69 -8.00 16.77
N SER A 129 -1.41 -9.05 16.00
CA SER A 129 -0.61 -10.20 16.43
C SER A 129 0.89 -9.89 16.59
N GLY A 130 1.35 -8.72 16.14
CA GLY A 130 2.71 -8.23 16.32
C GLY A 130 2.88 -7.35 17.56
N PRO A 131 4.14 -7.00 17.93
CA PRO A 131 4.39 -6.07 19.02
C PRO A 131 3.75 -4.71 18.74
N SER A 132 3.18 -4.08 19.77
CA SER A 132 2.73 -2.69 19.66
C SER A 132 3.93 -1.75 19.50
N SER A 133 3.66 -0.60 18.91
CA SER A 133 4.65 0.47 18.76
C SER A 133 3.97 1.81 19.00
N LYS A 134 4.72 2.77 19.55
CA LYS A 134 4.27 4.17 19.67
C LYS A 134 4.65 5.02 18.46
N ASP A 135 5.44 4.47 17.53
CA ASP A 135 5.82 5.16 16.29
C ASP A 135 4.57 5.34 15.41
N PRO A 136 4.18 6.60 15.07
CA PRO A 136 3.04 6.87 14.20
C PRO A 136 3.11 6.20 12.83
N LEU A 137 4.32 5.93 12.32
CA LEU A 137 4.53 5.29 11.01
C LEU A 137 4.48 3.75 11.09
N SER A 138 4.46 3.19 12.29
CA SER A 138 4.33 1.74 12.47
C SER A 138 3.02 1.21 11.91
N LEU A 139 3.04 -0.05 11.44
CA LEU A 139 1.82 -0.75 11.00
C LEU A 139 0.77 -0.79 12.12
N TYR A 140 1.21 -0.96 13.37
CA TYR A 140 0.32 -0.97 14.53
C TYR A 140 -0.46 0.34 14.70
N GLN A 141 0.20 1.50 14.70
CA GLN A 141 -0.49 2.79 14.88
C GLN A 141 -1.43 3.10 13.71
N ARG A 142 -1.00 2.79 12.48
CA ARG A 142 -1.85 2.93 11.29
C ARG A 142 -3.09 2.02 11.36
N ALA A 143 -2.92 0.75 11.74
CA ALA A 143 -4.03 -0.17 11.94
C ALA A 143 -4.98 0.29 13.05
N ARG A 144 -4.44 0.75 14.19
CA ARG A 144 -5.24 1.30 15.29
C ARG A 144 -6.14 2.45 14.84
N SER A 145 -5.63 3.35 14.00
CA SER A 145 -6.44 4.46 13.46
C SER A 145 -7.59 3.97 12.55
N ALA A 146 -7.33 2.98 11.70
CA ALA A 146 -8.36 2.36 10.86
C ALA A 146 -9.40 1.60 11.71
N ILE A 147 -8.95 0.83 12.70
CA ILE A 147 -9.81 0.11 13.65
C ILE A 147 -10.70 1.08 14.43
N HIS A 148 -10.16 2.19 14.93
CA HIS A 148 -10.94 3.23 15.61
C HIS A 148 -12.11 3.72 14.74
N THR A 149 -11.86 3.93 13.44
CA THR A 149 -12.92 4.28 12.48
C THR A 149 -13.96 3.17 12.37
N CYS A 150 -13.51 1.92 12.29
CA CYS A 150 -14.38 0.76 12.18
C CYS A 150 -15.18 0.41 13.44
N LEU A 151 -14.73 0.81 14.63
CA LEU A 151 -15.49 0.61 15.88
C LEU A 151 -16.81 1.40 15.95
N LYS A 152 -17.05 2.31 15.01
CA LYS A 152 -18.34 2.98 14.80
C LYS A 152 -19.36 2.07 14.09
N ASN A 153 -18.90 1.03 13.40
CA ASN A 153 -19.75 -0.01 12.82
C ASN A 153 -20.15 -1.01 13.91
N ALA A 154 -21.46 -1.19 14.11
CA ALA A 154 -21.98 -2.04 15.18
C ALA A 154 -21.56 -3.52 15.06
N GLN A 155 -21.51 -4.04 13.83
CA GLN A 155 -21.12 -5.43 13.58
C GLN A 155 -19.63 -5.62 13.90
N PHE A 156 -18.76 -4.83 13.24
CA PHE A 156 -17.32 -4.86 13.51
C PHE A 156 -17.00 -4.67 15.00
N LYS A 157 -17.69 -3.75 15.69
CA LYS A 157 -17.50 -3.53 17.13
C LYS A 157 -17.85 -4.77 17.94
N SER A 158 -18.92 -5.48 17.59
CA SER A 158 -19.30 -6.74 18.24
C SER A 158 -18.21 -7.78 18.05
N ASP A 159 -17.79 -7.99 16.80
CA ASP A 159 -16.76 -8.99 16.45
C ASP A 159 -15.42 -8.67 17.13
N PHE A 160 -15.01 -7.40 17.10
CA PHE A 160 -13.78 -6.94 17.74
C PHE A 160 -13.80 -7.02 19.27
N LEU A 161 -14.98 -6.95 19.89
CA LEU A 161 -15.14 -7.21 21.33
C LEU A 161 -14.93 -8.69 21.66
N GLU A 162 -15.26 -9.61 20.76
CA GLU A 162 -15.05 -11.05 20.97
C GLU A 162 -13.57 -11.43 20.94
N GLU A 163 -12.73 -10.67 20.22
CA GLU A 163 -11.28 -10.86 20.16
C GLU A 163 -10.56 -10.71 21.52
N GLN A 164 -11.24 -10.14 22.52
CA GLN A 164 -10.74 -10.16 23.90
C GLN A 164 -10.57 -11.58 24.47
N ASN A 165 -11.29 -12.55 23.90
CA ASN A 165 -11.22 -13.96 24.29
C ASN A 165 -10.11 -14.72 23.56
N SER A 166 -9.31 -14.05 22.73
CA SER A 166 -8.09 -14.61 22.15
C SER A 166 -7.09 -15.05 23.24
N THR A 167 -6.08 -15.82 22.86
CA THR A 167 -5.13 -16.41 23.81
C THR A 167 -4.48 -15.36 24.70
N LYS A 168 -4.78 -15.42 26.01
CA LYS A 168 -4.18 -14.54 27.03
C LYS A 168 -2.67 -14.58 26.96
N GLY A 169 -2.05 -13.41 27.04
CA GLY A 169 -0.60 -13.25 26.94
C GLY A 169 -0.06 -13.16 25.51
N SER A 170 -0.91 -13.32 24.49
CA SER A 170 -0.52 -12.99 23.10
C SER A 170 -0.44 -11.47 22.89
N TYR A 171 0.29 -11.07 21.86
CA TYR A 171 0.28 -9.68 21.39
C TYR A 171 -1.12 -9.25 20.94
N GLN A 172 -1.84 -10.11 20.21
CA GLN A 172 -3.22 -9.83 19.77
C GLN A 172 -4.11 -9.50 20.96
N TYR A 173 -4.15 -10.37 21.98
CA TYR A 173 -4.91 -10.12 23.20
C TYR A 173 -4.55 -8.77 23.81
N THR A 174 -3.25 -8.50 24.02
CA THR A 174 -2.76 -7.26 24.65
C THR A 174 -3.16 -6.01 23.85
N ASN A 175 -3.04 -6.08 22.53
CA ASN A 175 -3.26 -4.98 21.61
C ASN A 175 -4.75 -4.68 21.41
N VAL A 176 -5.58 -5.71 21.24
CA VAL A 176 -7.06 -5.59 21.21
C VAL A 176 -7.53 -4.93 22.50
N CYS A 177 -7.03 -5.43 23.63
CA CYS A 177 -7.29 -4.87 24.94
C CYS A 177 -6.95 -3.39 25.08
N GLU A 178 -5.75 -3.00 24.63
CA GLU A 178 -5.31 -1.61 24.67
C GLU A 178 -6.28 -0.72 23.90
N ILE A 179 -6.66 -1.14 22.69
CA ILE A 179 -7.59 -0.40 21.82
C ILE A 179 -8.95 -0.29 22.51
N LEU A 180 -9.56 -1.41 22.91
CA LEU A 180 -10.89 -1.42 23.55
C LEU A 180 -10.93 -0.57 24.82
N LYS A 181 -9.87 -0.59 25.65
CA LYS A 181 -9.76 0.28 26.83
C LYS A 181 -9.66 1.75 26.45
N SER A 182 -8.86 2.09 25.43
CA SER A 182 -8.70 3.47 24.97
C SER A 182 -9.98 4.07 24.40
N GLU A 183 -10.85 3.22 23.86
CA GLU A 183 -12.18 3.59 23.36
C GLU A 183 -13.27 3.57 24.43
N GLY A 184 -12.92 3.25 25.69
CA GLY A 184 -13.88 3.16 26.79
C GLY A 184 -14.90 2.02 26.66
N LEU A 185 -14.62 1.04 25.80
CA LEU A 185 -15.52 -0.10 25.56
C LEU A 185 -15.42 -1.16 26.66
N ILE A 186 -14.26 -1.24 27.32
CA ILE A 186 -14.02 -2.12 28.46
C ILE A 186 -13.22 -1.39 29.54
N LYS A 187 -13.37 -1.80 30.80
CA LYS A 187 -12.58 -1.27 31.93
C LYS A 187 -11.30 -2.07 32.20
N LYS A 188 -11.38 -3.38 32.03
CA LYS A 188 -10.30 -4.34 32.26
C LYS A 188 -10.31 -5.40 31.17
N CYS A 189 -9.14 -5.97 30.94
CA CYS A 189 -8.99 -7.17 30.12
C CYS A 189 -9.30 -8.38 30.98
N SER A 190 -10.18 -9.24 30.49
CA SER A 190 -10.76 -10.35 31.25
C SER A 190 -9.92 -11.61 31.11
#